data_AF-A0A2N9HGZ3-F1
#
_entry.id   AF-A0A2N9HGZ3-F1
#
_cell.length_a   1.000
_cell.length_b   1.000
_cell.length_c   1.000
_cell.angle_alpha   90.00
_cell.angle_beta   90.00
_cell.angle_gamma   90.00
#
_symmetry.space_group_name_H-M   'P 1'
#
loop_
_entity.id
_entity.type
_entity.pdbx_description
1 polymer ?
#
loop_
_entity_poly.entity_id
_entity_poly.type
_entity_poly.pdbx_seq_one_letter_code
_entity_poly.pdbx_strand_id
1 'polypeptide(L)'
;MKINFDHKQYPEYLLFTAICNSGATLSSISRFVIPFVTFRIVGYCNGLICGTVCYGRTIYLWNPSIGKCKTLTGTSLPVKAADTFKSALGFAYHSESDDYKIVRIVGWLKQNVIEAEVYTLSTDMWRRVEVSLESLRRFGADNSIFTRLGGQPQFVNGALHWSIGTNDQFWYLSFDVDTERFGEIMPPPGNHLEGFLTEFKGLLALVVCGQDGRSWAMLYMGNEGVWCGRVLG
;
A
#
# COMPACT_ATOMS: atom_id res chain seq x y z
N MET A 1 -13.03 -15.40 15.58
CA MET A 1 -13.95 -15.09 14.46
C MET A 1 -13.79 -16.14 13.35
N LYS A 2 -14.86 -16.68 12.77
CA LYS A 2 -14.80 -17.68 11.67
C LYS A 2 -14.91 -16.96 10.32
N ILE A 3 -13.86 -17.03 9.51
CA ILE A 3 -13.82 -16.47 8.15
C ILE A 3 -14.24 -17.58 7.17
N ASN A 4 -15.20 -17.29 6.28
CA ASN A 4 -15.61 -18.18 5.18
C ASN A 4 -14.73 -17.93 3.95
N PHE A 5 -14.33 -19.00 3.28
CA PHE A 5 -13.34 -19.00 2.21
C PHE A 5 -13.82 -19.88 1.06
N ASP A 6 -13.67 -19.42 -0.19
CA ASP A 6 -14.10 -20.13 -1.41
C ASP A 6 -12.92 -20.82 -2.11
N HIS A 7 -13.15 -21.99 -2.70
CA HIS A 7 -12.16 -22.72 -3.52
C HIS A 7 -12.33 -22.39 -5.02
N LYS A 8 -11.29 -21.88 -5.69
CA LYS A 8 -11.17 -21.81 -7.16
C LYS A 8 -9.75 -22.18 -7.61
N GLN A 9 -9.62 -22.79 -8.80
CA GLN A 9 -8.37 -23.37 -9.34
C GLN A 9 -7.89 -22.56 -10.57
N TYR A 10 -6.61 -22.15 -10.61
CA TYR A 10 -5.98 -21.27 -11.62
C TYR A 10 -4.48 -21.68 -11.83
N PRO A 11 -3.78 -21.25 -12.90
CA PRO A 11 -2.38 -21.66 -13.16
C PRO A 11 -1.41 -21.24 -12.04
N GLU A 12 -0.40 -22.08 -11.80
CA GLU A 12 0.35 -22.15 -10.54
C GLU A 12 1.53 -21.17 -10.48
N TYR A 13 1.41 -20.12 -9.67
CA TYR A 13 2.56 -19.32 -9.22
C TYR A 13 2.95 -19.75 -7.79
N LEU A 14 4.23 -19.76 -7.46
CA LEU A 14 4.72 -20.19 -6.14
C LEU A 14 5.20 -19.00 -5.31
N LEU A 15 4.71 -18.91 -4.08
CA LEU A 15 5.29 -18.07 -3.02
C LEU A 15 6.22 -18.91 -2.17
N PHE A 16 7.46 -18.45 -1.99
CA PHE A 16 8.46 -19.10 -1.16
C PHE A 16 8.75 -18.26 0.08
N THR A 17 8.81 -18.90 1.24
CA THR A 17 9.52 -18.35 2.40
C THR A 17 10.93 -18.92 2.40
N ALA A 18 11.94 -18.06 2.53
CA ALA A 18 13.32 -18.47 2.59
C ALA A 18 14.05 -17.81 3.75
N ILE A 19 14.96 -18.54 4.39
CA ILE A 19 15.93 -17.97 5.32
C ILE A 19 17.28 -17.92 4.62
N CYS A 20 17.94 -16.76 4.74
CA CYS A 20 19.34 -16.61 4.40
C CYS A 20 20.16 -17.01 5.63
N ASN A 21 20.88 -18.13 5.53
CA ASN A 21 21.81 -18.53 6.58
C ASN A 21 23.12 -17.77 6.43
N SER A 22 23.88 -17.63 7.52
CA SER A 22 25.15 -16.89 7.59
C SER A 22 26.23 -17.32 6.57
N GLY A 23 26.04 -18.47 5.90
CA GLY A 23 26.87 -18.94 4.78
C GLY A 23 26.36 -18.60 3.37
N ALA A 24 25.48 -17.60 3.22
CA ALA A 24 24.89 -17.16 1.94
C ALA A 24 24.06 -18.22 1.19
N THR A 25 23.67 -19.31 1.87
CA THR A 25 22.74 -20.31 1.32
C THR A 25 21.29 -19.94 1.63
N LEU A 26 20.48 -19.85 0.59
CA LEU A 26 19.04 -19.63 0.68
C LEU A 26 18.35 -20.98 0.85
N SER A 27 17.74 -21.22 2.00
CA SER A 27 16.97 -22.44 2.25
C SER A 27 15.47 -22.12 2.16
N SER A 28 14.75 -22.80 1.26
CA SER A 28 13.29 -22.70 1.16
C SER A 28 12.66 -23.45 2.33
N ILE A 29 11.79 -22.80 3.09
CA ILE A 29 11.15 -23.37 4.29
C ILE A 29 9.75 -23.85 3.97
N SER A 30 9.01 -23.08 3.18
CA SER A 30 7.64 -23.42 2.81
C SER A 30 7.34 -22.94 1.40
N ARG A 31 6.50 -23.70 0.71
CA ARG A 31 6.03 -23.40 -0.64
C ARG A 31 4.53 -23.31 -0.60
N PHE A 32 4.00 -22.22 -1.14
CA PHE A 32 2.56 -22.01 -1.22
C PHE A 32 2.17 -21.75 -2.66
N VAL A 33 1.14 -22.42 -3.13
CA VAL A 33 0.55 -22.17 -4.44
C VAL A 33 -0.29 -20.90 -4.34
N ILE A 34 0.08 -19.87 -5.09
CA ILE A 34 -0.70 -18.67 -5.27
C ILE A 34 -1.83 -19.02 -6.25
N PRO A 35 -3.11 -18.94 -5.85
CA PRO A 35 -4.22 -19.36 -6.69
C PRO A 35 -4.61 -18.28 -7.72
N PHE A 36 -3.67 -17.44 -8.17
CA PHE A 36 -3.96 -16.23 -8.93
C PHE A 36 -2.89 -15.95 -10.00
N VAL A 37 -3.36 -15.59 -11.19
CA VAL A 37 -2.53 -15.05 -12.26
C VAL A 37 -2.39 -13.54 -12.02
N THR A 38 -1.17 -12.99 -12.00
CA THR A 38 -0.88 -11.54 -11.77
C THR A 38 -1.21 -10.99 -10.37
N PHE A 39 -0.95 -11.76 -9.32
CA PHE A 39 -1.14 -11.33 -7.93
C PHE A 39 -0.08 -10.32 -7.48
N ARG A 40 -0.52 -9.13 -7.04
CA ARG A 40 0.34 -8.15 -6.35
C ARG A 40 0.07 -8.19 -4.85
N ILE A 41 1.10 -8.42 -4.06
CA ILE A 41 1.03 -8.32 -2.60
C ILE A 41 0.91 -6.84 -2.22
N VAL A 42 -0.13 -6.51 -1.46
CA VAL A 42 -0.35 -5.19 -0.85
C VAL A 42 0.41 -5.11 0.47
N GLY A 43 0.30 -6.17 1.29
CA GLY A 43 0.95 -6.26 2.59
C GLY A 43 0.74 -7.62 3.22
N TYR A 44 1.41 -7.83 4.34
CA TYR A 44 1.34 -9.06 5.12
C TYR A 44 1.41 -8.72 6.62
N CYS A 45 0.65 -9.43 7.43
CA CYS A 45 0.67 -9.32 8.88
C CYS A 45 0.09 -10.60 9.51
N ASN A 46 0.73 -11.13 10.56
CA ASN A 46 0.21 -12.25 11.36
C ASN A 46 -0.25 -13.48 10.54
N GLY A 47 0.51 -13.86 9.50
CA GLY A 47 0.14 -15.00 8.64
C GLY A 47 -0.90 -14.69 7.55
N LEU A 48 -1.50 -13.49 7.56
CA LEU A 48 -2.42 -13.03 6.53
C LEU A 48 -1.68 -12.19 5.48
N ILE A 49 -1.93 -12.50 4.22
CA ILE A 49 -1.47 -11.76 3.05
C ILE A 49 -2.67 -11.06 2.44
N CYS A 50 -2.57 -9.74 2.30
CA CYS A 50 -3.47 -8.97 1.47
C CYS A 50 -2.84 -8.81 0.09
N GLY A 51 -3.59 -9.10 -0.95
CA GLY A 51 -3.14 -8.84 -2.32
C GLY A 51 -4.27 -8.53 -3.27
N THR A 52 -3.90 -8.21 -4.50
CA THR A 52 -4.85 -7.75 -5.51
C THR A 52 -4.50 -8.27 -6.89
N VAL A 53 -5.52 -8.38 -7.74
CA VAL A 53 -5.39 -8.59 -9.18
C VAL A 53 -6.12 -7.46 -9.92
N CYS A 54 -5.81 -7.31 -11.21
CA CYS A 54 -6.49 -6.34 -12.08
C CYS A 54 -6.46 -4.90 -11.53
N TYR A 55 -5.32 -4.47 -10.98
CA TYR A 55 -5.06 -3.10 -10.51
C TYR A 55 -6.02 -2.61 -9.40
N GLY A 56 -6.31 -3.46 -8.41
CA GLY A 56 -7.17 -3.08 -7.27
C GLY A 56 -8.65 -3.35 -7.46
N ARG A 57 -9.07 -3.92 -8.60
CA ARG A 57 -10.46 -4.30 -8.85
C ARG A 57 -10.92 -5.46 -7.99
N THR A 58 -10.03 -6.43 -7.77
CA THR A 58 -10.30 -7.56 -6.88
C THR A 58 -9.21 -7.64 -5.84
N ILE A 59 -9.63 -7.76 -4.58
CA ILE A 59 -8.74 -7.80 -3.42
C ILE A 59 -8.98 -9.12 -2.71
N TYR A 60 -7.91 -9.73 -2.24
CA TYR A 60 -7.93 -11.01 -1.55
C TYR A 60 -7.23 -10.91 -0.21
N LEU A 61 -7.81 -11.59 0.78
CA LEU A 61 -7.14 -11.97 2.01
C LEU A 61 -6.82 -13.46 1.95
N TRP A 62 -5.55 -13.80 2.05
CA TRP A 62 -5.07 -15.16 1.94
C TRP A 62 -4.28 -15.54 3.19
N ASN A 63 -4.62 -16.67 3.80
CA ASN A 63 -3.78 -17.33 4.78
C ASN A 63 -3.15 -18.57 4.13
N PRO A 64 -1.88 -18.49 3.71
CA PRO A 64 -1.20 -19.60 3.05
C PRO A 64 -1.06 -20.84 3.94
N SER A 65 -0.86 -20.64 5.26
CA SER A 65 -0.60 -21.72 6.22
C SER A 65 -1.78 -22.67 6.40
N ILE A 66 -3.01 -22.19 6.19
CA ILE A 66 -4.23 -23.02 6.23
C ILE A 66 -4.87 -23.18 4.85
N GLY A 67 -4.21 -22.70 3.79
CA GLY A 67 -4.69 -22.81 2.41
C GLY A 67 -6.01 -22.07 2.14
N LYS A 68 -6.36 -21.07 2.96
CA LYS A 68 -7.67 -20.42 2.89
C LYS A 68 -7.59 -19.03 2.29
N CYS A 69 -8.44 -18.72 1.31
CA CYS A 69 -8.45 -17.43 0.63
C CYS A 69 -9.85 -16.83 0.50
N LYS A 70 -9.99 -15.55 0.88
CA LYS A 70 -11.24 -14.80 0.89
C LYS A 70 -11.13 -13.72 -0.16
N THR A 71 -12.07 -13.73 -1.09
CA THR A 71 -12.26 -12.61 -2.01
C THR A 71 -13.05 -11.54 -1.28
N LEU A 72 -12.55 -10.31 -1.29
CA LEU A 72 -13.31 -9.18 -0.78
C LEU A 72 -14.27 -8.73 -1.86
N THR A 73 -15.55 -9.05 -1.67
CA THR A 73 -16.62 -8.67 -2.58
C THR A 73 -17.25 -7.36 -2.13
N GLY A 74 -17.91 -6.70 -3.07
CA GLY A 74 -18.48 -5.38 -2.84
C GLY A 74 -17.43 -4.27 -2.85
N THR A 75 -17.94 -3.06 -2.87
CA THR A 75 -17.22 -1.81 -2.71
C THR A 75 -18.26 -0.75 -2.40
N SER A 76 -17.91 0.22 -1.57
CA SER A 76 -18.75 1.39 -1.32
C SER A 76 -18.65 2.41 -2.46
N LEU A 77 -17.66 2.28 -3.36
CA LEU A 77 -17.44 3.13 -4.51
C LEU A 77 -18.16 2.59 -5.75
N PRO A 78 -18.67 3.44 -6.66
CA PRO A 78 -19.48 3.04 -7.79
C PRO A 78 -18.62 2.54 -8.97
N VAL A 79 -17.68 1.61 -8.72
CA VAL A 79 -16.75 1.09 -9.74
C VAL A 79 -17.48 0.25 -10.78
N LYS A 80 -17.50 0.71 -12.01
CA LYS A 80 -17.97 -0.03 -13.18
C LYS A 80 -16.81 -0.69 -13.91
N ALA A 81 -17.10 -1.78 -14.63
CA ALA A 81 -16.09 -2.52 -15.39
C ALA A 81 -15.38 -1.65 -16.44
N ALA A 82 -16.11 -0.71 -17.06
CA ALA A 82 -15.58 0.21 -18.07
C ALA A 82 -14.81 1.41 -17.49
N ASP A 83 -14.81 1.59 -16.17
CA ASP A 83 -14.14 2.73 -15.56
C ASP A 83 -12.63 2.60 -15.67
N THR A 84 -11.99 3.72 -15.96
CA THR A 84 -10.55 3.86 -16.00
C THR A 84 -10.11 4.62 -14.75
N PHE A 85 -9.46 3.91 -13.83
CA PHE A 85 -8.99 4.47 -12.58
C PHE A 85 -7.60 3.92 -12.23
N LYS A 86 -6.89 4.65 -11.38
CA LYS A 86 -5.71 4.15 -10.68
C LYS A 86 -6.07 3.86 -9.23
N SER A 87 -5.39 2.90 -8.61
CA SER A 87 -5.62 2.61 -7.20
C SER A 87 -4.33 2.37 -6.42
N ALA A 88 -4.33 2.86 -5.19
CA ALA A 88 -3.40 2.47 -4.15
C ALA A 88 -4.15 1.68 -3.08
N LEU A 89 -3.49 0.66 -2.55
CA LEU A 89 -4.03 -0.18 -1.49
C LEU A 89 -3.11 -0.10 -0.29
N GLY A 90 -3.67 -0.20 0.91
CA GLY A 90 -2.97 -0.34 2.19
C GLY A 90 -3.56 -1.50 2.97
N PHE A 91 -2.71 -2.26 3.66
CA PHE A 91 -3.14 -3.32 4.57
C PHE A 91 -2.52 -3.09 5.93
N ALA A 92 -3.36 -2.98 6.95
CA ALA A 92 -2.93 -2.68 8.30
C ALA A 92 -3.62 -3.61 9.30
N TYR A 93 -2.87 -3.96 10.35
CA TYR A 93 -3.42 -4.54 11.56
C TYR A 93 -3.59 -3.44 12.59
N HIS A 94 -4.81 -3.28 13.08
CA HIS A 94 -5.18 -2.33 14.10
C HIS A 94 -5.20 -3.02 15.45
N SER A 95 -4.16 -2.80 16.25
CA SER A 95 -3.93 -3.52 17.51
C SER A 95 -5.02 -3.27 18.55
N GLU A 96 -5.51 -2.03 18.67
CA GLU A 96 -6.50 -1.67 19.70
C GLU A 96 -7.84 -2.39 19.52
N SER A 97 -8.24 -2.63 18.26
CA SER A 97 -9.47 -3.36 17.96
C SER A 97 -9.24 -4.84 17.62
N ASP A 98 -8.00 -5.32 17.66
CA ASP A 98 -7.57 -6.64 17.17
C ASP A 98 -8.18 -6.98 15.80
N ASP A 99 -8.07 -6.05 14.84
CA ASP A 99 -8.73 -6.18 13.54
C ASP A 99 -7.84 -5.77 12.38
N TYR A 100 -8.22 -6.20 11.17
CA TYR A 100 -7.52 -5.85 9.95
C TYR A 100 -8.33 -4.84 9.16
N LYS A 101 -7.65 -3.79 8.71
CA LYS A 101 -8.21 -2.78 7.83
C LYS A 101 -7.49 -2.80 6.49
N ILE A 102 -8.26 -2.61 5.43
CA ILE A 102 -7.72 -2.40 4.07
C ILE A 102 -8.21 -1.05 3.59
N VAL A 103 -7.27 -0.18 3.25
CA VAL A 103 -7.57 1.13 2.67
C VAL A 103 -7.41 1.03 1.17
N ARG A 104 -8.42 1.48 0.42
CA ARG A 104 -8.35 1.63 -1.04
C ARG A 104 -8.54 3.09 -1.40
N ILE A 105 -7.54 3.66 -2.07
CA ILE A 105 -7.59 4.99 -2.65
C ILE A 105 -7.79 4.82 -4.15
N VAL A 106 -8.79 5.49 -4.71
CA VAL A 106 -9.15 5.44 -6.12
C VAL A 106 -9.05 6.83 -6.72
N GLY A 107 -8.21 6.97 -7.75
CA GLY A 107 -8.14 8.15 -8.59
C GLY A 107 -8.92 7.94 -9.88
N TRP A 108 -10.00 8.68 -10.07
CA TRP A 108 -10.88 8.60 -11.24
C TRP A 108 -10.38 9.50 -12.36
N LEU A 109 -9.79 8.90 -13.41
CA LEU A 109 -9.06 9.66 -14.44
C LEU A 109 -9.94 10.59 -15.27
N LYS A 110 -11.23 10.27 -15.47
CA LYS A 110 -12.14 11.11 -16.27
C LYS A 110 -12.76 12.25 -15.45
N GLN A 111 -12.98 12.02 -14.16
CA GLN A 111 -13.69 12.94 -13.27
C GLN A 111 -12.73 13.85 -12.50
N ASN A 112 -11.44 13.51 -12.48
CA ASN A 112 -10.43 14.21 -11.69
C ASN A 112 -10.76 14.23 -10.19
N VAL A 113 -11.35 13.14 -9.70
CA VAL A 113 -11.79 12.97 -8.30
C VAL A 113 -11.00 11.84 -7.65
N ILE A 114 -10.69 12.04 -6.36
CA ILE A 114 -10.12 11.02 -5.49
C ILE A 114 -11.19 10.60 -4.50
N GLU A 115 -11.38 9.30 -4.37
CA GLU A 115 -12.19 8.73 -3.31
C GLU A 115 -11.38 7.68 -2.57
N ALA A 116 -11.71 7.49 -1.29
CA ALA A 116 -11.14 6.42 -0.51
C ALA A 116 -12.22 5.66 0.24
N GLU A 117 -11.94 4.38 0.48
CA GLU A 117 -12.77 3.52 1.29
C GLU A 117 -11.91 2.60 2.15
N VAL A 118 -12.49 2.19 3.27
CA VAL A 118 -11.88 1.28 4.23
C VAL A 118 -12.74 0.05 4.34
N TYR A 119 -12.13 -1.11 4.16
CA TYR A 119 -12.70 -2.39 4.55
C TYR A 119 -12.25 -2.75 5.95
N THR A 120 -13.19 -3.18 6.78
CA THR A 120 -12.94 -3.67 8.14
C THR A 120 -13.29 -5.16 8.20
N LEU A 121 -12.33 -6.01 8.57
CA LEU A 121 -12.48 -7.46 8.49
C LEU A 121 -13.53 -7.98 9.48
N SER A 122 -13.57 -7.45 10.70
CA SER A 122 -14.55 -7.87 11.73
C SER A 122 -16.01 -7.67 11.30
N THR A 123 -16.28 -6.62 10.53
CA THR A 123 -17.63 -6.29 10.07
C THR A 123 -17.92 -6.80 8.66
N ASP A 124 -16.91 -7.25 7.93
CA ASP A 124 -16.99 -7.65 6.52
C ASP A 124 -17.61 -6.56 5.62
N MET A 125 -17.28 -5.29 5.89
CA MET A 125 -17.91 -4.14 5.23
C MET A 125 -16.89 -3.14 4.74
N TRP A 126 -17.19 -2.57 3.57
CA TRP A 126 -16.57 -1.38 3.03
C TRP A 126 -17.34 -0.14 3.47
N ARG A 127 -16.64 0.93 3.83
CA ARG A 127 -17.23 2.28 3.92
C ARG A 127 -16.34 3.32 3.30
N ARG A 128 -16.96 4.40 2.81
CA ARG A 128 -16.23 5.56 2.33
C ARG A 128 -15.59 6.31 3.48
N VAL A 129 -14.43 6.89 3.23
CA VAL A 129 -13.75 7.82 4.12
C VAL A 129 -13.45 9.09 3.34
N GLU A 130 -13.50 10.22 4.04
CA GLU A 130 -13.24 11.51 3.41
C GLU A 130 -11.74 11.67 3.11
N VAL A 131 -11.42 12.10 1.90
CA VAL A 131 -10.08 12.54 1.52
C VAL A 131 -10.08 14.07 1.55
N SER A 132 -9.87 14.64 2.73
CA SER A 132 -9.88 16.09 2.98
C SER A 132 -8.48 16.70 2.83
N LEU A 133 -7.91 16.53 1.64
CA LEU A 133 -6.56 16.99 1.33
C LEU A 133 -6.63 18.19 0.40
N GLU A 134 -6.56 19.39 0.98
CA GLU A 134 -6.62 20.66 0.25
C GLU A 134 -5.52 20.75 -0.82
N SER A 135 -4.35 20.18 -0.57
CA SER A 135 -3.27 20.16 -1.55
C SER A 135 -3.67 19.28 -2.74
N LEU A 136 -4.24 18.08 -2.54
CA LEU A 136 -4.71 17.24 -3.65
C LEU A 136 -5.81 17.92 -4.49
N ARG A 137 -6.63 18.80 -3.90
CA ARG A 137 -7.64 19.59 -4.64
C ARG A 137 -7.00 20.68 -5.51
N ARG A 138 -5.89 21.28 -5.07
CA ARG A 138 -5.17 22.32 -5.85
C ARG A 138 -4.50 21.77 -7.11
N PHE A 139 -4.17 20.48 -7.13
CA PHE A 139 -3.48 19.83 -8.25
C PHE A 139 -4.41 19.20 -9.28
N GLY A 140 -5.73 19.44 -9.19
CA GLY A 140 -6.73 18.98 -10.16
C GLY A 140 -7.03 19.95 -11.31
N ALA A 141 -6.15 20.92 -11.56
CA ALA A 141 -6.30 21.88 -12.66
C ALA A 141 -5.73 21.34 -13.98
N ASP A 142 -4.80 20.39 -13.95
CA ASP A 142 -4.31 19.66 -15.10
C ASP A 142 -4.79 18.19 -15.02
N ASN A 143 -5.17 17.61 -16.16
CA ASN A 143 -5.74 16.26 -16.30
C ASN A 143 -4.75 15.11 -15.93
N SER A 144 -3.76 15.36 -15.08
CA SER A 144 -2.62 14.48 -14.80
C SER A 144 -2.68 13.83 -13.41
N ILE A 145 -3.79 13.98 -12.67
CA ILE A 145 -3.91 13.54 -11.27
C ILE A 145 -3.46 12.07 -11.11
N PHE A 146 -2.29 11.93 -10.49
CA PHE A 146 -1.51 10.72 -10.19
C PHE A 146 -1.27 9.75 -11.34
N THR A 147 -0.37 10.10 -12.26
CA THR A 147 0.27 9.09 -13.12
C THR A 147 0.91 7.97 -12.29
N ARG A 148 1.31 8.27 -11.05
CA ARG A 148 1.99 7.36 -10.11
C ARG A 148 1.20 7.16 -8.82
N LEU A 149 0.03 6.53 -8.93
CA LEU A 149 -0.70 5.92 -7.81
C LEU A 149 -0.57 4.40 -7.90
N GLY A 150 0.11 3.77 -6.93
CA GLY A 150 0.23 2.31 -6.93
C GLY A 150 1.52 1.71 -6.37
N GLY A 151 2.35 2.48 -5.67
CA GLY A 151 3.49 1.95 -4.91
C GLY A 151 3.06 1.03 -3.75
N GLN A 152 4.00 0.27 -3.21
CA GLN A 152 3.74 -0.58 -2.05
C GLN A 152 3.61 0.30 -0.80
N PRO A 153 2.49 0.21 -0.07
CA PRO A 153 2.28 0.98 1.16
C PRO A 153 3.27 0.56 2.24
N GLN A 154 3.62 1.49 3.14
CA GLN A 154 4.37 1.18 4.36
C GLN A 154 3.49 1.41 5.58
N PHE A 155 3.30 0.37 6.40
CA PHE A 155 2.60 0.49 7.67
C PHE A 155 3.61 0.71 8.79
N VAL A 156 3.67 1.93 9.31
CA VAL A 156 4.63 2.36 10.33
C VAL A 156 3.91 3.24 11.34
N ASN A 157 4.16 3.04 12.64
CA ASN A 157 3.61 3.87 13.72
C ASN A 157 2.09 4.06 13.64
N GLY A 158 1.34 2.99 13.35
CA GLY A 158 -0.13 3.03 13.30
C GLY A 158 -0.72 3.69 12.05
N ALA A 159 0.12 4.15 11.12
CA ALA A 159 -0.32 4.77 9.87
C ALA A 159 0.20 4.03 8.63
N LEU A 160 -0.65 4.00 7.59
CA LEU A 160 -0.27 3.56 6.25
C LEU A 160 0.29 4.74 5.47
N HIS A 161 1.38 4.52 4.73
CA HIS A 161 2.06 5.55 3.96
C HIS A 161 2.19 5.18 2.50
N TRP A 162 1.92 6.11 1.60
CA TRP A 162 2.02 5.93 0.16
C TRP A 162 2.82 7.06 -0.48
N SER A 163 3.64 6.71 -1.47
CA SER A 163 4.11 7.68 -2.46
C SER A 163 3.02 7.90 -3.50
N ILE A 164 2.70 9.16 -3.75
CA ILE A 164 1.79 9.60 -4.81
C ILE A 164 2.49 10.68 -5.63
N GLY A 165 2.18 10.81 -6.91
CA GLY A 165 2.81 11.85 -7.71
C GLY A 165 2.40 11.89 -9.17
N THR A 166 2.83 12.96 -9.83
CA THR A 166 2.84 13.10 -11.28
C THR A 166 4.18 12.63 -11.82
N ASN A 167 4.48 12.92 -13.09
CA ASN A 167 5.80 12.65 -13.64
C ASN A 167 6.87 13.62 -13.12
N ASP A 168 6.45 14.81 -12.65
CA ASP A 168 7.35 15.91 -12.31
C ASP A 168 7.45 16.16 -10.79
N GLN A 169 6.45 15.70 -10.02
CA GLN A 169 6.36 15.98 -8.59
C GLN A 169 5.80 14.79 -7.81
N PHE A 170 6.31 14.61 -6.59
CA PHE A 170 5.94 13.53 -5.68
C PHE A 170 5.59 14.07 -4.31
N TRP A 171 4.64 13.40 -3.67
CA TRP A 171 4.21 13.64 -2.30
C TRP A 171 4.01 12.31 -1.60
N TYR A 172 3.92 12.39 -0.27
CA TYR A 172 3.64 11.23 0.55
C TYR A 172 2.33 11.45 1.28
N LEU A 173 1.47 10.44 1.26
CA LEU A 173 0.24 10.43 2.05
C LEU A 173 0.40 9.51 3.22
N SER A 174 -0.16 9.90 4.36
CA SER A 174 -0.43 9.01 5.48
C SER A 174 -1.93 8.77 5.62
N PHE A 175 -2.29 7.63 6.20
CA PHE A 175 -3.62 7.35 6.70
C PHE A 175 -3.46 6.72 8.07
N ASP A 176 -3.88 7.46 9.09
CA ASP A 176 -3.90 6.99 10.47
C ASP A 176 -5.01 5.95 10.62
N VAL A 177 -4.66 4.73 11.04
CA VAL A 177 -5.59 3.59 11.02
C VAL A 177 -6.59 3.64 12.19
N ASP A 178 -6.27 4.36 13.25
CA ASP A 178 -7.12 4.51 14.43
C ASP A 178 -8.17 5.60 14.20
N THR A 179 -7.72 6.80 13.87
CA THR A 179 -8.57 7.97 13.61
C THR A 179 -9.19 7.98 12.22
N GLU A 180 -8.64 7.19 11.30
CA GLU A 180 -9.09 7.04 9.91
C GLU A 180 -9.07 8.33 9.11
N ARG A 181 -8.02 9.11 9.34
CA ARG A 181 -7.79 10.40 8.70
C ARG A 181 -6.56 10.34 7.82
N PHE A 182 -6.69 10.99 6.68
CA PHE A 182 -5.55 11.22 5.80
C PHE A 182 -4.71 12.38 6.32
N GLY A 183 -3.39 12.23 6.19
CA GLY A 183 -2.41 13.28 6.40
C GLY A 183 -1.54 13.45 5.15
N GLU A 184 -0.98 14.64 5.00
CA GLU A 184 0.02 14.93 3.98
C GLU A 184 1.40 14.98 4.61
N ILE A 185 2.36 14.39 3.92
CA ILE A 185 3.77 14.42 4.28
C ILE A 185 4.52 15.08 3.11
N MET A 186 5.12 16.23 3.42
CA MET A 186 5.90 16.98 2.43
C MET A 186 7.18 16.23 2.09
N PRO A 187 7.64 16.27 0.83
CA PRO A 187 8.95 15.74 0.49
C PRO A 187 10.07 16.52 1.18
N PRO A 188 11.26 15.92 1.35
CA PRO A 188 12.43 16.62 1.85
C PRO A 188 12.79 17.85 0.98
N PRO A 189 13.29 18.95 1.57
CA PRO A 189 13.68 20.14 0.82
C PRO A 189 14.73 19.83 -0.26
N GLY A 190 14.54 20.35 -1.47
CA GLY A 190 15.48 20.19 -2.59
C GLY A 190 15.44 18.82 -3.30
N ASN A 191 14.64 17.87 -2.79
CA ASN A 191 14.46 16.57 -3.45
C ASN A 191 13.29 16.61 -4.43
N HIS A 192 13.63 16.66 -5.72
CA HIS A 192 12.68 16.50 -6.83
C HIS A 192 12.67 15.08 -7.42
N LEU A 193 13.46 14.17 -6.85
CA LEU A 193 13.60 12.81 -7.34
C LEU A 193 12.61 11.86 -6.64
N GLU A 194 12.14 10.88 -7.41
CA GLU A 194 11.34 9.78 -6.92
C GLU A 194 12.12 8.98 -5.88
N GLY A 195 11.58 8.88 -4.67
CA GLY A 195 12.09 8.00 -3.62
C GLY A 195 11.08 6.93 -3.26
N PHE A 196 11.57 5.84 -2.68
CA PHE A 196 10.73 4.76 -2.16
C PHE A 196 10.63 4.84 -0.64
N LEU A 197 9.39 4.76 -0.14
CA LEU A 197 9.14 4.64 1.28
C LEU A 197 9.47 3.22 1.76
N THR A 198 10.06 3.13 2.93
CA THR A 198 10.35 1.89 3.65
C THR A 198 10.22 2.11 5.15
N GLU A 199 10.15 1.03 5.91
CA GLU A 199 10.38 1.06 7.35
C GLU A 199 11.88 0.89 7.63
N PHE A 200 12.43 1.67 8.57
CA PHE A 200 13.78 1.51 9.10
C PHE A 200 13.82 1.80 10.60
N LYS A 201 14.07 0.76 11.41
CA LYS A 201 14.17 0.84 12.88
C LYS A 201 12.91 1.40 13.56
N GLY A 202 11.75 1.01 13.09
CA GLY A 202 10.44 1.49 13.53
C GLY A 202 10.08 2.89 13.02
N LEU A 203 10.90 3.48 12.15
CA LEU A 203 10.66 4.81 11.59
C LEU A 203 10.28 4.72 10.13
N LEU A 204 9.44 5.65 9.69
CA LEU A 204 9.19 5.84 8.26
C LEU A 204 10.47 6.40 7.64
N ALA A 205 10.99 5.70 6.65
CA ALA A 205 12.17 6.10 5.91
C ALA A 205 11.85 6.30 4.43
N LEU A 206 12.59 7.20 3.82
CA LEU A 206 12.59 7.50 2.41
C LEU A 206 13.98 7.25 1.86
N VAL A 207 14.08 6.35 0.89
CA VAL A 207 15.32 6.11 0.17
C VAL A 207 15.25 6.81 -1.18
N VAL A 208 16.22 7.68 -1.44
CA VAL A 208 16.33 8.44 -2.68
C VAL A 208 17.63 8.08 -3.40
N CYS A 209 17.55 7.95 -4.73
CA CYS A 209 18.73 7.87 -5.58
C CYS A 209 19.21 9.28 -5.88
N GLY A 210 20.52 9.51 -5.85
CA GLY A 210 21.14 10.76 -6.26
C GLY A 210 21.00 10.98 -7.78
N GLN A 211 21.14 12.24 -8.22
CA GLN A 211 21.09 12.57 -9.65
C GLN A 211 22.21 11.90 -10.47
N ASP A 212 23.30 11.51 -9.82
CA ASP A 212 24.41 10.77 -10.42
C ASP A 212 24.05 9.30 -10.74
N GLY A 213 22.90 8.81 -10.25
CA GLY A 213 22.47 7.41 -10.37
C GLY A 213 23.35 6.43 -9.58
N ARG A 214 24.25 6.92 -8.72
CA ARG A 214 25.26 6.12 -8.02
C ARG A 214 25.23 6.29 -6.52
N SER A 215 24.83 7.48 -6.06
CA SER A 215 24.68 7.79 -4.65
C SER A 215 23.27 7.47 -4.17
N TRP A 216 23.13 7.07 -2.91
CA TRP A 216 21.81 6.87 -2.29
C TRP A 216 21.77 7.63 -0.97
N ALA A 217 20.61 8.17 -0.61
CA ALA A 217 20.41 8.73 0.72
C ALA A 217 19.19 8.08 1.35
N MET A 218 19.30 7.78 2.65
CA MET A 218 18.18 7.37 3.45
C MET A 218 17.86 8.47 4.45
N LEU A 219 16.65 8.99 4.31
CA LEU A 219 16.05 9.97 5.21
C LEU A 219 15.02 9.22 6.06
N TYR A 220 14.87 9.59 7.31
CA TYR A 220 13.86 9.05 8.21
C TYR A 220 13.03 10.20 8.77
N MET A 221 11.75 9.95 8.98
CA MET A 221 10.83 10.92 9.57
C MET A 221 11.10 11.00 11.07
N GLY A 222 11.52 12.17 11.53
CA GLY A 222 11.63 12.47 12.95
C GLY A 222 10.26 12.67 13.60
N ASN A 223 10.22 12.66 14.94
CA ASN A 223 9.00 12.81 15.73
C ASN A 223 8.30 14.17 15.52
N GLU A 224 9.04 15.18 15.05
CA GLU A 224 8.52 16.51 14.72
C GLU A 224 7.89 16.59 13.32
N GLY A 225 7.81 15.49 12.57
CA GLY A 225 7.29 15.45 11.21
C GLY A 225 8.25 15.97 10.15
N VAL A 226 9.54 16.07 10.47
CA VAL A 226 10.60 16.56 9.58
C VAL A 226 11.50 15.40 9.14
N TRP A 227 11.88 15.40 7.86
CA TRP A 227 12.86 14.43 7.34
C TRP A 227 14.27 14.73 7.87
N CYS A 228 14.86 13.75 8.53
CA CYS A 228 16.23 13.76 9.03
C CYS A 228 17.05 12.70 8.31
N GLY A 229 18.33 12.92 8.03
CA GLY A 229 19.14 11.83 7.47
C GLY A 229 20.58 12.17 7.11
N ARG A 230 21.26 11.15 6.60
CA ARG A 230 22.68 11.19 6.24
C ARG A 230 22.84 10.56 4.85
N VAL A 231 23.67 11.17 4.00
CA VAL A 231 24.02 10.60 2.68
C VAL A 231 24.76 9.28 2.90
N LEU A 232 24.34 8.22 2.22
CA LEU A 232 25.05 6.94 2.19
C LEU A 232 26.02 7.02 1.00
N GLY A 233 27.31 7.21 1.30
CA GLY A 233 28.38 7.28 0.30
C GLY A 233 28.83 5.92 -0.20
#